data_AF-A0AAV4CNQ4-F1
#
_entry.id   AF-A0AAV4CNQ4-F1
#
_cell.length_a   1.000
_cell.length_b   1.000
_cell.length_c   1.000
_cell.angle_alpha   90.00
_cell.angle_beta   90.00
_cell.angle_gamma   90.00
#
_symmetry.space_group_name_H-M   'P 1'
#
loop_
_entity.id
_entity.type
_entity.pdbx_description
1 polymer ?
#
loop_
_entity_poly.entity_id
_entity_poly.type
_entity_poly.pdbx_seq_one_letter_code
_entity_poly.pdbx_strand_id
1 'polypeptide(L)'
;MKTLSERIAAFFDSKTSLSLLKELLKDITSEQQKDERDSALFQLVSRYLECPTKAPAKRVLSSFFQNLDEQSQEFVKTEICSQLLKMLNTHNFKIEGARHNVSTIAALMESFKLVIKYLVEAEQKFYLEVNAEVPPVFLNEVMHHCHVTVQTLNLVLQKIVVENQVLVIKFVKQTALLQEMWDLDVSILSNELLLVDCRCCCAMNIILILQLALQKETVACQISQILLPSAQDTFPWDIVPPWLTKARTAQLNIESVSTLAGLAMAFGYIAMIRPVYLVQIMPNGCYFYLHMLLPTLVKTLVRCTDTTSRTLFSKTISLFATKLL
;
A
#
# COMPACT_ATOMS: atom_id res chain seq x y z
N MET A 1 -17.83 -37.57 20.52
CA MET A 1 -16.51 -37.02 20.12
C MET A 1 -16.68 -35.53 19.94
N LYS A 2 -15.79 -34.69 20.47
CA LYS A 2 -15.79 -33.26 20.15
C LYS A 2 -15.37 -33.07 18.70
N THR A 3 -16.02 -32.16 17.99
CA THR A 3 -15.63 -31.78 16.62
C THR A 3 -14.27 -31.07 16.63
N LEU A 4 -13.56 -31.03 15.49
CA LEU A 4 -12.27 -30.34 15.39
C LEU A 4 -12.35 -28.86 15.78
N SER A 5 -13.44 -28.20 15.41
CA SER A 5 -13.73 -26.82 15.76
C SER A 5 -13.89 -26.63 17.28
N GLU A 6 -14.59 -27.53 17.97
CA GLU A 6 -14.74 -27.50 19.44
C GLU A 6 -13.42 -27.69 20.21
N ARG A 7 -12.36 -28.17 19.56
CA ARG A 7 -11.02 -28.33 20.15
C ARG A 7 -10.16 -27.06 20.02
N ILE A 8 -10.56 -26.09 19.21
CA ILE A 8 -9.83 -24.84 19.02
C ILE A 8 -10.05 -23.94 20.24
N ALA A 9 -8.97 -23.70 20.99
CA ALA A 9 -9.01 -22.85 22.18
C ALA A 9 -9.37 -21.39 21.83
N ALA A 10 -9.93 -20.68 22.82
CA ALA A 10 -10.25 -19.26 22.67
C ALA A 10 -9.02 -18.35 22.57
N PHE A 11 -7.96 -18.70 23.31
CA PHE A 11 -6.70 -17.95 23.36
C PHE A 11 -5.50 -18.91 23.38
N PHE A 12 -4.38 -18.48 22.81
CA PHE A 12 -3.16 -19.29 22.69
C PHE A 12 -1.96 -18.68 23.44
N ASP A 13 -2.23 -18.08 24.60
CA ASP A 13 -1.27 -17.20 25.29
C ASP A 13 -0.28 -17.95 26.19
N SER A 14 -0.45 -19.26 26.37
CA SER A 14 0.41 -20.12 27.19
C SER A 14 1.26 -21.10 26.37
N LYS A 15 2.38 -21.55 26.94
CA LYS A 15 3.21 -22.60 26.35
C LYS A 15 2.42 -23.90 26.13
N THR A 16 1.52 -24.23 27.05
CA THR A 16 0.65 -25.42 26.98
C THR A 16 -0.37 -25.30 25.84
N SER A 17 -1.02 -24.13 25.67
CA SER A 17 -1.95 -23.89 24.56
C SER A 17 -1.26 -23.91 23.19
N LEU A 18 0.02 -23.53 23.11
CA LEU A 18 0.79 -23.62 21.87
C LEU A 18 1.08 -25.08 21.48
N SER A 19 1.38 -25.95 22.44
CA SER A 19 1.55 -27.39 22.19
C SER A 19 0.25 -28.02 21.70
N LEU A 20 -0.87 -27.72 22.37
CA LEU A 20 -2.20 -28.19 21.99
C LEU A 20 -2.60 -27.71 20.59
N LEU A 21 -2.27 -26.45 20.24
CA LEU A 21 -2.47 -25.94 18.89
C LEU A 21 -1.69 -26.78 17.88
N LYS A 22 -0.39 -27.03 18.11
CA LYS A 22 0.42 -27.83 17.18
C LYS A 22 -0.12 -29.24 16.98
N GLU A 23 -0.66 -29.86 18.02
CA GLU A 23 -1.31 -31.17 17.91
C GLU A 23 -2.60 -31.08 17.09
N LEU A 24 -3.47 -30.10 17.39
CA LEU A 24 -4.71 -29.87 16.64
C LEU A 24 -4.46 -29.62 15.15
N LEU A 25 -3.41 -28.87 14.81
CA LEU A 25 -3.06 -28.58 13.42
C LEU A 25 -2.63 -29.83 12.64
N LYS A 26 -2.04 -30.84 13.30
CA LYS A 26 -1.72 -32.12 12.65
C LYS A 26 -2.97 -32.93 12.33
N ASP A 27 -4.03 -32.72 13.09
CA ASP A 27 -5.30 -33.42 12.89
C ASP A 27 -6.12 -32.82 11.75
N ILE A 28 -5.75 -31.65 11.19
CA ILE A 28 -6.43 -31.04 10.05
C ILE A 28 -5.72 -31.48 8.77
N THR A 29 -6.36 -32.37 8.00
CA THR A 29 -5.78 -32.96 6.79
C THR A 29 -6.69 -32.78 5.58
N SER A 30 -6.14 -32.96 4.37
CA SER A 30 -6.88 -32.86 3.11
C SER A 30 -7.91 -33.99 2.91
N GLU A 31 -7.81 -35.08 3.68
CA GLU A 31 -8.69 -36.26 3.59
C GLU A 31 -10.00 -36.09 4.37
N GLN A 32 -10.14 -35.01 5.12
CA GLN A 32 -11.34 -34.74 5.93
C GLN A 32 -12.54 -34.34 5.08
N GLN A 33 -13.73 -34.53 5.66
CA GLN A 33 -14.94 -33.94 5.09
C GLN A 33 -14.76 -32.43 4.99
N LYS A 34 -14.98 -31.90 3.78
CA LYS A 34 -14.73 -30.50 3.44
C LYS A 34 -15.37 -29.53 4.44
N ASP A 35 -16.62 -29.78 4.84
CA ASP A 35 -17.36 -28.90 5.75
C ASP A 35 -16.74 -28.86 7.16
N GLU A 36 -16.22 -29.98 7.66
CA GLU A 36 -15.55 -30.03 8.97
C GLU A 36 -14.20 -29.29 8.92
N ARG A 37 -13.45 -29.51 7.83
CA ARG A 37 -12.16 -28.84 7.59
C ARG A 37 -12.33 -27.33 7.45
N ASP A 38 -13.25 -26.88 6.61
CA ASP A 38 -13.50 -25.46 6.35
C ASP A 38 -14.01 -24.75 7.62
N SER A 39 -14.82 -25.43 8.46
CA SER A 39 -15.24 -24.94 9.77
C SER A 39 -14.07 -24.76 10.75
N ALA A 40 -13.15 -25.73 10.82
CA ALA A 40 -11.94 -25.62 11.64
C ALA A 40 -11.02 -24.48 11.14
N LEU A 41 -10.80 -24.39 9.82
CA LEU A 41 -10.01 -23.33 9.21
C LEU A 41 -10.60 -21.94 9.47
N PHE A 42 -11.92 -21.78 9.36
CA PHE A 42 -12.63 -20.54 9.68
C PHE A 42 -12.34 -20.06 11.12
N GLN A 43 -12.38 -20.97 12.08
CA GLN A 43 -12.07 -20.64 13.47
C GLN A 43 -10.59 -20.31 13.66
N LEU A 44 -9.68 -21.05 13.03
CA LEU A 44 -8.24 -20.75 13.08
C LEU A 44 -7.93 -19.38 12.47
N VAL A 45 -8.62 -18.99 11.40
CA VAL A 45 -8.51 -17.64 10.82
C VAL A 45 -8.95 -16.58 11.82
N SER A 46 -10.10 -16.78 12.47
CA SER A 46 -10.60 -15.86 13.50
C SER A 46 -9.55 -15.67 14.62
N ARG A 47 -8.99 -16.78 15.11
CA ARG A 47 -7.93 -16.76 16.12
C ARG A 47 -6.64 -16.12 15.63
N TYR A 48 -6.28 -16.35 14.38
CA TYR A 48 -5.10 -15.74 13.77
C TYR A 48 -5.22 -14.22 13.74
N LEU A 49 -6.39 -13.69 13.38
CA LEU A 49 -6.65 -12.25 13.31
C LEU A 49 -6.71 -11.60 14.69
N GLU A 50 -7.22 -12.29 15.71
CA GLU A 50 -7.25 -11.80 17.10
C GLU A 50 -5.88 -11.89 17.80
N CYS A 51 -4.97 -12.74 17.31
CA CYS A 51 -3.70 -13.01 17.97
C CYS A 51 -2.71 -11.84 17.81
N PRO A 52 -2.07 -11.34 18.89
CA PRO A 52 -1.08 -10.27 18.82
C PRO A 52 0.06 -10.58 17.84
N THR A 53 0.56 -9.57 17.12
CA THR A 53 1.53 -9.78 16.02
C THR A 53 2.83 -10.44 16.48
N LYS A 54 3.22 -10.22 17.74
CA LYS A 54 4.43 -10.79 18.35
C LYS A 54 4.22 -12.18 18.98
N ALA A 55 2.99 -12.69 19.04
CA ALA A 55 2.69 -13.96 19.69
C ALA A 55 3.23 -15.15 18.88
N PRO A 56 3.87 -16.14 19.52
CA PRO A 56 4.36 -17.34 18.84
C PRO A 56 3.26 -18.12 18.10
N ALA A 57 2.05 -18.13 18.63
CA ALA A 57 0.90 -18.80 18.02
C ALA A 57 0.58 -18.24 16.63
N LYS A 58 0.66 -16.92 16.43
CA LYS A 58 0.42 -16.29 15.11
C LYS A 58 1.42 -16.77 14.06
N ARG A 59 2.70 -16.98 14.43
CA ARG A 59 3.72 -17.54 13.52
C ARG A 59 3.43 -19.00 13.17
N VAL A 60 3.03 -19.80 14.16
CA VAL A 60 2.66 -21.22 13.94
C VAL A 60 1.46 -21.32 13.01
N LEU A 61 0.41 -20.52 13.23
CA LEU A 61 -0.76 -20.45 12.35
C LEU A 61 -0.40 -19.98 10.93
N SER A 62 0.43 -18.94 10.81
CA SER A 62 0.91 -18.46 9.51
C SER A 62 1.64 -19.56 8.73
N SER A 63 2.56 -20.25 9.39
CA SER A 63 3.31 -21.36 8.78
C SER A 63 2.40 -22.53 8.42
N PHE A 64 1.40 -22.84 9.26
CA PHE A 64 0.41 -23.86 8.94
C PHE A 64 -0.40 -23.49 7.70
N PHE A 65 -0.92 -22.26 7.61
CA PHE A 65 -1.69 -21.81 6.45
C PHE A 65 -0.87 -21.86 5.15
N GLN A 66 0.43 -21.57 5.19
CA GLN A 66 1.31 -21.67 4.03
C GLN A 66 1.59 -23.11 3.58
N ASN A 67 1.40 -24.10 4.46
CA ASN A 67 1.65 -25.53 4.17
C ASN A 67 0.36 -26.31 3.83
N LEU A 68 -0.80 -25.65 3.80
CA LEU A 68 -2.06 -26.25 3.36
C LEU A 68 -2.03 -26.56 1.85
N ASP A 69 -2.94 -27.43 1.39
CA ASP A 69 -3.20 -27.62 -0.04
C ASP A 69 -3.76 -26.34 -0.69
N GLU A 70 -3.62 -26.21 -2.01
CA GLU A 70 -3.97 -24.99 -2.76
C GLU A 70 -5.43 -24.54 -2.53
N GLN A 71 -6.38 -25.49 -2.43
CA GLN A 71 -7.79 -25.17 -2.20
C GLN A 71 -8.01 -24.63 -0.78
N SER A 72 -7.42 -25.27 0.22
CA SER A 72 -7.49 -24.84 1.62
C SER A 72 -6.78 -23.50 1.84
N GLN A 73 -5.66 -23.27 1.15
CA GLN A 73 -5.01 -21.96 1.14
C GLN A 73 -5.98 -20.91 0.63
N GLU A 74 -6.55 -21.09 -0.57
CA GLU A 74 -7.47 -20.12 -1.18
C GLU A 74 -8.68 -19.82 -0.27
N PHE A 75 -9.20 -20.85 0.42
CA PHE A 75 -10.23 -20.68 1.43
C PHE A 75 -9.78 -19.78 2.59
N VAL A 76 -8.66 -20.13 3.25
CA VAL A 76 -8.09 -19.35 4.38
C VAL A 76 -7.86 -17.89 3.97
N LYS A 77 -7.32 -17.69 2.78
CA LYS A 77 -7.03 -16.38 2.22
C LYS A 77 -8.31 -15.56 1.99
N THR A 78 -9.33 -16.17 1.41
CA THR A 78 -10.65 -15.54 1.22
C THR A 78 -11.29 -15.20 2.56
N GLU A 79 -11.19 -16.11 3.54
CA GLU A 79 -11.81 -15.93 4.85
C GLU A 79 -11.10 -14.85 5.68
N ILE A 80 -9.76 -14.80 5.66
CA ILE A 80 -8.98 -13.70 6.27
C ILE A 80 -9.49 -12.35 5.73
N CYS A 81 -9.63 -12.24 4.41
CA CYS A 81 -10.09 -11.00 3.80
C CYS A 81 -11.54 -10.65 4.18
N SER A 82 -12.44 -11.65 4.16
CA SER A 82 -13.84 -11.51 4.55
C SER A 82 -13.98 -11.01 5.98
N GLN A 83 -13.25 -11.60 6.93
CA GLN A 83 -13.30 -11.22 8.34
C GLN A 83 -12.68 -9.85 8.57
N LEU A 84 -11.56 -9.52 7.94
CA LEU A 84 -10.95 -8.20 8.01
C LEU A 84 -11.93 -7.11 7.55
N LEU A 85 -12.57 -7.27 6.38
CA LEU A 85 -13.56 -6.32 5.89
C LEU A 85 -14.78 -6.21 6.81
N LYS A 86 -15.25 -7.32 7.41
CA LYS A 86 -16.32 -7.28 8.42
C LYS A 86 -15.90 -6.49 9.66
N MET A 87 -14.71 -6.74 10.19
CA MET A 87 -14.18 -6.02 11.35
C MET A 87 -14.10 -4.52 11.09
N LEU A 88 -13.66 -4.13 9.88
CA LEU A 88 -13.59 -2.72 9.49
C LEU A 88 -14.97 -2.06 9.44
N ASN A 89 -15.98 -2.76 8.90
CA ASN A 89 -17.32 -2.24 8.69
C ASN A 89 -18.25 -2.34 9.93
N THR A 90 -17.74 -2.78 11.08
CA THR A 90 -18.48 -2.68 12.33
C THR A 90 -18.69 -1.21 12.72
N HIS A 91 -19.86 -0.89 13.29
CA HIS A 91 -20.21 0.49 13.71
C HIS A 91 -19.25 1.08 14.76
N ASN A 92 -18.41 0.26 15.39
CA ASN A 92 -17.43 0.67 16.40
C ASN A 92 -16.00 0.44 15.87
N PHE A 93 -15.55 1.31 14.97
CA PHE A 93 -14.17 1.27 14.49
C PHE A 93 -13.20 1.49 15.66
N LYS A 94 -12.35 0.50 15.92
CA LYS A 94 -11.29 0.60 16.94
C LYS A 94 -9.95 0.80 16.25
N ILE A 95 -9.38 2.00 16.41
CA ILE A 95 -8.10 2.41 15.80
C ILE A 95 -6.99 1.36 16.06
N GLU A 96 -6.82 0.93 17.32
CA GLU A 96 -5.82 -0.08 17.70
C GLU A 96 -6.05 -1.43 16.99
N GLY A 97 -7.31 -1.86 16.86
CA GLY A 97 -7.67 -3.09 16.17
C GLY A 97 -7.38 -3.02 14.68
N ALA A 98 -7.71 -1.91 14.04
CA ALA A 98 -7.37 -1.67 12.63
C ALA A 98 -5.84 -1.63 12.42
N ARG A 99 -5.09 -1.01 13.33
CA ARG A 99 -3.63 -0.99 13.28
C ARG A 99 -3.01 -2.38 13.40
N HIS A 100 -3.54 -3.20 14.30
CA HIS A 100 -3.14 -4.61 14.45
C HIS A 100 -3.36 -5.39 13.15
N ASN A 101 -4.50 -5.17 12.50
CA ASN A 101 -4.88 -5.82 11.25
C ASN A 101 -3.99 -5.39 10.08
N VAL A 102 -3.65 -4.10 9.95
CA VAL A 102 -2.67 -3.62 8.96
C VAL A 102 -1.31 -4.32 9.14
N SER A 103 -0.84 -4.46 10.38
CA SER A 103 0.41 -5.19 10.66
C SER A 103 0.31 -6.67 10.32
N THR A 104 -0.87 -7.27 10.52
CA THR A 104 -1.14 -8.67 10.16
C THR A 104 -1.14 -8.85 8.64
N ILE A 105 -1.74 -7.91 7.90
CA ILE A 105 -1.70 -7.87 6.44
C ILE A 105 -0.26 -7.75 5.92
N ALA A 106 0.56 -6.88 6.50
CA ALA A 106 1.97 -6.73 6.13
C ALA A 106 2.76 -8.05 6.28
N ALA A 107 2.35 -8.93 7.18
CA ALA A 107 2.94 -10.26 7.34
C ALA A 107 2.41 -11.31 6.32
N LEU A 108 1.22 -11.08 5.76
CA LEU A 108 0.52 -12.01 4.84
C LEU A 108 0.72 -11.70 3.35
N MET A 109 1.59 -10.73 3.04
CA MET A 109 1.78 -10.06 1.73
C MET A 109 2.08 -10.94 0.51
N GLU A 110 2.06 -12.26 0.62
CA GLU A 110 2.30 -13.17 -0.50
C GLU A 110 1.05 -13.40 -1.35
N SER A 111 -0.12 -12.89 -0.96
CA SER A 111 -1.29 -13.00 -1.83
C SER A 111 -2.43 -12.01 -1.51
N PHE A 112 -3.18 -11.67 -2.58
CA PHE A 112 -4.51 -11.03 -2.62
C PHE A 112 -4.68 -9.54 -2.92
N LYS A 113 -5.67 -9.32 -3.79
CA LYS A 113 -6.35 -8.05 -4.11
C LYS A 113 -7.26 -7.54 -3.00
N LEU A 114 -7.88 -8.46 -2.26
CA LEU A 114 -8.88 -8.13 -1.23
C LEU A 114 -8.23 -7.45 -0.01
N VAL A 115 -6.94 -7.72 0.20
CA VAL A 115 -6.09 -7.01 1.15
C VAL A 115 -5.96 -5.53 0.80
N ILE A 116 -5.84 -5.18 -0.48
CA ILE A 116 -5.76 -3.78 -0.92
C ILE A 116 -7.04 -3.04 -0.56
N LYS A 117 -8.20 -3.63 -0.85
CA LYS A 117 -9.48 -3.03 -0.49
C LYS A 117 -9.57 -2.71 1.01
N TYR A 118 -9.18 -3.65 1.87
CA TYR A 118 -9.12 -3.38 3.31
C TYR A 118 -8.16 -2.24 3.66
N LEU A 119 -6.95 -2.24 3.08
CA LEU A 119 -5.96 -1.20 3.36
C LEU A 119 -6.47 0.19 2.97
N VAL A 120 -7.12 0.32 1.82
CA VAL A 120 -7.70 1.58 1.32
C VAL A 120 -8.83 2.05 2.22
N GLU A 121 -9.77 1.17 2.57
CA GLU A 121 -10.85 1.53 3.49
C GLU A 121 -10.32 1.88 4.90
N ALA A 122 -9.28 1.18 5.38
CA ALA A 122 -8.66 1.47 6.67
C ALA A 122 -7.91 2.81 6.65
N GLU A 123 -7.17 3.09 5.58
CA GLU A 123 -6.50 4.36 5.35
C GLU A 123 -7.49 5.51 5.30
N GLN A 124 -8.63 5.33 4.60
CA GLN A 124 -9.68 6.33 4.54
C GLN A 124 -10.22 6.65 5.94
N LYS A 125 -10.46 5.62 6.77
CA LYS A 125 -10.88 5.82 8.17
C LYS A 125 -9.84 6.56 8.99
N PHE A 126 -8.56 6.19 8.89
CA PHE A 126 -7.51 6.91 9.61
C PHE A 126 -7.38 8.36 9.13
N TYR A 127 -7.48 8.61 7.83
CA TYR A 127 -7.40 9.95 7.25
C TYR A 127 -8.53 10.86 7.75
N LEU A 128 -9.75 10.35 7.86
CA LEU A 128 -10.90 11.11 8.36
C LEU A 128 -10.75 11.54 9.84
N GLU A 129 -9.90 10.85 10.61
CA GLU A 129 -9.57 11.21 12.00
C GLU A 129 -8.44 12.26 12.10
N VAL A 130 -7.76 12.61 10.99
CA VAL A 130 -6.71 13.63 10.95
C VAL A 130 -7.34 15.02 10.88
N ASN A 131 -7.56 15.62 12.05
CA ASN A 131 -8.09 16.97 12.21
C ASN A 131 -7.20 17.79 13.17
N ALA A 132 -6.99 19.08 12.89
CA ALA A 132 -6.24 19.98 13.76
C ALA A 132 -6.90 20.19 15.14
N GLU A 133 -8.18 19.89 15.28
CA GLU A 133 -8.96 20.09 16.50
C GLU A 133 -8.81 18.95 17.53
N VAL A 134 -8.17 17.82 17.16
CA VAL A 134 -7.96 16.70 18.08
C VAL A 134 -6.70 16.89 18.95
N PRO A 135 -6.63 16.26 20.14
CA PRO A 135 -5.45 16.35 21.00
C PRO A 135 -4.16 15.96 20.27
N PRO A 136 -3.03 16.69 20.41
CA PRO A 136 -1.80 16.45 19.65
C PRO A 136 -1.25 15.03 19.76
N VAL A 137 -1.41 14.39 20.92
CA VAL A 137 -0.99 13.00 21.15
C VAL A 137 -1.79 12.04 20.28
N PHE A 138 -3.11 12.21 20.22
CA PHE A 138 -4.00 11.39 19.41
C PHE A 138 -3.79 11.67 17.92
N LEU A 139 -3.65 12.95 17.53
CA LEU A 139 -3.32 13.33 16.15
C LEU A 139 -2.03 12.64 15.70
N ASN A 140 -0.98 12.71 16.51
CA ASN A 140 0.29 12.05 16.22
C ASN A 140 0.12 10.54 16.06
N GLU A 141 -0.66 9.90 16.92
CA GLU A 141 -0.95 8.47 16.83
C GLU A 141 -1.66 8.10 15.51
N VAL A 142 -2.75 8.79 15.17
CA VAL A 142 -3.52 8.56 13.93
C VAL A 142 -2.66 8.79 12.69
N MET A 143 -1.82 9.83 12.68
CA MET A 143 -0.90 10.07 11.56
C MET A 143 0.09 8.92 11.36
N HIS A 144 0.56 8.29 12.45
CA HIS A 144 1.42 7.10 12.35
C HIS A 144 0.65 5.88 11.84
N HIS A 145 -0.62 5.71 12.23
CA HIS A 145 -1.47 4.64 11.70
C HIS A 145 -1.73 4.83 10.19
N CYS A 146 -1.99 6.07 9.76
CA CYS A 146 -2.10 6.42 8.35
C CYS A 146 -0.80 6.07 7.61
N HIS A 147 0.34 6.58 8.08
CA HIS A 147 1.66 6.32 7.47
C HIS A 147 1.95 4.83 7.30
N VAL A 148 1.75 4.01 8.33
CA VAL A 148 2.05 2.57 8.20
C VAL A 148 1.07 1.86 7.26
N THR A 149 -0.17 2.32 7.18
CA THR A 149 -1.15 1.76 6.23
C THR A 149 -0.73 2.08 4.80
N VAL A 150 -0.37 3.33 4.50
CA VAL A 150 0.15 3.76 3.19
C VAL A 150 1.44 3.02 2.84
N GLN A 151 2.35 2.86 3.80
CA GLN A 151 3.60 2.12 3.61
C GLN A 151 3.34 0.64 3.31
N THR A 152 2.35 0.03 3.97
CA THR A 152 1.95 -1.36 3.71
C THR A 152 1.34 -1.48 2.31
N LEU A 153 0.46 -0.54 1.93
CA LEU A 153 -0.10 -0.45 0.59
C LEU A 153 0.99 -0.33 -0.48
N ASN A 154 2.02 0.50 -0.21
CA ASN A 154 3.18 0.66 -1.07
C ASN A 154 3.92 -0.65 -1.32
N LEU A 155 4.22 -1.39 -0.25
CA LEU A 155 4.89 -2.68 -0.36
C LEU A 155 4.04 -3.68 -1.17
N VAL A 156 2.71 -3.66 -1.01
CA VAL A 156 1.80 -4.55 -1.77
C VAL A 156 1.81 -4.18 -3.25
N LEU A 157 1.71 -2.88 -3.56
CA LEU A 157 1.75 -2.38 -4.94
C LEU A 157 3.08 -2.70 -5.64
N GLN A 158 4.21 -2.55 -4.95
CA GLN A 158 5.52 -2.90 -5.51
C GLN A 158 5.59 -4.37 -5.93
N LYS A 159 5.10 -5.29 -5.09
CA LYS A 159 5.03 -6.72 -5.44
C LYS A 159 4.15 -6.98 -6.66
N ILE A 160 3.00 -6.28 -6.77
CA ILE A 160 2.12 -6.41 -7.93
C ILE A 160 2.81 -5.91 -9.21
N VAL A 161 3.45 -4.74 -9.16
CA VAL A 161 4.14 -4.12 -10.31
C VAL A 161 5.33 -4.97 -10.78
N VAL A 162 6.09 -5.55 -9.85
CA VAL A 162 7.35 -6.22 -10.17
C VAL A 162 7.17 -7.70 -10.56
N GLU A 163 6.29 -8.45 -9.89
CA GLU A 163 6.41 -9.92 -9.84
C GLU A 163 5.26 -10.69 -10.51
N ASN A 164 4.13 -10.08 -10.86
CA ASN A 164 2.95 -10.86 -11.26
C ASN A 164 2.03 -10.21 -12.32
N GLN A 165 2.25 -10.53 -13.59
CA GLN A 165 1.43 -10.02 -14.71
C GLN A 165 -0.06 -10.39 -14.58
N VAL A 166 -0.37 -11.57 -14.05
CA VAL A 166 -1.75 -12.00 -13.86
C VAL A 166 -2.45 -11.10 -12.84
N LEU A 167 -1.80 -10.77 -11.72
CA LEU A 167 -2.32 -9.85 -10.71
C LEU A 167 -2.47 -8.42 -11.25
N VAL A 168 -1.51 -7.94 -12.04
CA VAL A 168 -1.59 -6.62 -12.69
C VAL A 168 -2.85 -6.49 -13.53
N ILE A 169 -3.10 -7.40 -14.49
CA ILE A 169 -4.29 -7.36 -15.35
C ILE A 169 -5.57 -7.34 -14.52
N LYS A 170 -5.57 -8.18 -13.50
CA LYS A 170 -6.69 -8.40 -12.60
C LYS A 170 -6.95 -7.20 -11.67
N PHE A 171 -5.93 -6.41 -11.35
CA PHE A 171 -5.99 -5.22 -10.50
C PHE A 171 -6.34 -3.96 -11.31
N VAL A 172 -5.76 -3.80 -12.50
CA VAL A 172 -6.11 -2.71 -13.43
C VAL A 172 -7.59 -2.71 -13.82
N LYS A 173 -8.25 -3.88 -13.81
CA LYS A 173 -9.70 -4.02 -14.00
C LYS A 173 -10.55 -3.47 -12.84
N GLN A 174 -9.98 -3.24 -11.66
CA GLN A 174 -10.68 -2.70 -10.49
C GLN A 174 -10.60 -1.17 -10.46
N THR A 175 -11.20 -0.53 -11.46
CA THR A 175 -11.11 0.92 -11.67
C THR A 175 -11.60 1.75 -10.48
N ALA A 176 -12.67 1.33 -9.80
CA ALA A 176 -13.19 2.02 -8.62
C ALA A 176 -12.17 2.03 -7.47
N LEU A 177 -11.56 0.88 -7.16
CA LEU A 177 -10.55 0.77 -6.11
C LEU A 177 -9.30 1.61 -6.44
N LEU A 178 -8.86 1.61 -7.70
CA LEU A 178 -7.75 2.47 -8.15
C LEU A 178 -8.05 3.96 -8.01
N GLN A 179 -9.29 4.37 -8.31
CA GLN A 179 -9.72 5.76 -8.13
C GLN A 179 -9.76 6.15 -6.66
N GLU A 180 -10.31 5.29 -5.79
CA GLU A 180 -10.33 5.50 -4.34
C GLU A 180 -8.91 5.65 -3.76
N MET A 181 -8.00 4.75 -4.16
CA MET A 181 -6.58 4.84 -3.80
C MET A 181 -5.96 6.15 -4.25
N TRP A 182 -6.14 6.51 -5.52
CA TRP A 182 -5.63 7.74 -6.09
C TRP A 182 -6.12 8.97 -5.33
N ASP A 183 -7.43 9.06 -5.12
CA ASP A 183 -8.06 10.22 -4.49
C ASP A 183 -7.60 10.38 -3.04
N LEU A 184 -7.42 9.26 -2.33
CA LEU A 184 -6.91 9.25 -0.96
C LEU A 184 -5.42 9.64 -0.89
N ASP A 185 -4.56 9.03 -1.72
CA ASP A 185 -3.13 9.35 -1.79
C ASP A 185 -2.92 10.83 -2.13
N VAL A 186 -3.68 11.39 -3.09
CA VAL A 186 -3.59 12.80 -3.46
C VAL A 186 -4.10 13.73 -2.35
N SER A 187 -5.15 13.32 -1.63
CA SER A 187 -5.67 14.05 -0.49
C SER A 187 -4.67 14.10 0.68
N ILE A 188 -3.97 12.98 0.94
CA ILE A 188 -2.91 12.90 1.95
C ILE A 188 -1.69 13.70 1.51
N LEU A 189 -1.26 13.55 0.26
CA LEU A 189 -0.14 14.29 -0.31
C LEU A 189 -0.32 15.80 -0.19
N SER A 190 -1.54 16.29 -0.32
CA SER A 190 -1.89 17.72 -0.24
C SER A 190 -2.12 18.21 1.20
N ASN A 191 -2.31 17.32 2.17
CA ASN A 191 -2.56 17.68 3.56
C ASN A 191 -1.25 17.96 4.32
N GLU A 192 -1.07 19.21 4.76
CA GLU A 192 0.15 19.66 5.45
C GLU A 192 0.24 19.22 6.92
N LEU A 193 -0.85 18.73 7.52
CA LEU A 193 -0.82 18.17 8.87
C LEU A 193 -0.09 16.82 8.89
N LEU A 194 -0.16 16.06 7.80
CA LEU A 194 0.38 14.70 7.74
C LEU A 194 1.91 14.67 7.70
N LEU A 195 2.44 13.58 8.26
CA LEU A 195 3.88 13.30 8.30
C LEU A 195 4.47 13.31 6.89
N VAL A 196 5.67 13.89 6.75
CA VAL A 196 6.40 13.90 5.46
C VAL A 196 6.61 12.50 4.92
N ASP A 197 6.97 11.54 5.76
CA ASP A 197 7.21 10.17 5.33
C ASP A 197 5.91 9.52 4.78
N CYS A 198 4.75 9.85 5.36
CA CYS A 198 3.44 9.45 4.84
C CYS A 198 3.20 10.00 3.43
N ARG A 199 3.47 11.29 3.21
CA ARG A 199 3.33 11.96 1.90
C ARG A 199 4.28 11.36 0.86
N CYS A 200 5.50 11.02 1.25
CA CYS A 200 6.45 10.31 0.38
C CYS A 200 5.94 8.91 -0.01
N CYS A 201 5.34 8.16 0.91
CA CYS A 201 4.75 6.87 0.59
C CYS A 201 3.53 7.01 -0.35
N CYS A 202 2.66 8.01 -0.15
CA CYS A 202 1.56 8.30 -1.09
C CYS A 202 2.08 8.66 -2.48
N ALA A 203 3.12 9.50 -2.56
CA ALA A 203 3.77 9.80 -3.83
C ALA A 203 4.30 8.52 -4.52
N MET A 204 4.96 7.62 -3.78
CA MET A 204 5.38 6.33 -4.34
C MET A 204 4.20 5.49 -4.82
N ASN A 205 3.09 5.43 -4.06
CA ASN A 205 1.87 4.71 -4.45
C ASN A 205 1.28 5.28 -5.74
N ILE A 206 1.16 6.60 -5.85
CA ILE A 206 0.69 7.29 -7.06
C ILE A 206 1.54 6.89 -8.27
N ILE A 207 2.87 6.90 -8.14
CA ILE A 207 3.76 6.49 -9.23
C ILE A 207 3.56 5.02 -9.60
N LEU A 208 3.40 4.12 -8.63
CA LEU A 208 3.11 2.70 -8.87
C LEU A 208 1.75 2.52 -9.57
N ILE A 209 0.72 3.25 -9.15
CA ILE A 209 -0.61 3.26 -9.79
C ILE A 209 -0.50 3.74 -11.24
N LEU A 210 0.26 4.81 -11.50
CA LEU A 210 0.54 5.27 -12.86
C LEU A 210 1.28 4.20 -13.66
N GLN A 211 2.26 3.52 -13.07
CA GLN A 211 2.98 2.43 -13.75
C GLN A 211 2.08 1.24 -14.11
N LEU A 212 1.00 1.03 -13.36
CA LEU A 212 -0.02 0.02 -13.65
C LEU A 212 -1.03 0.49 -14.71
N ALA A 213 -1.36 1.77 -14.73
CA ALA A 213 -2.36 2.37 -15.61
C ALA A 213 -1.82 2.69 -17.02
N LEU A 214 -0.52 2.90 -17.15
CA LEU A 214 0.13 3.39 -18.36
C LEU A 214 0.86 2.28 -19.14
N GLN A 215 1.29 2.59 -20.37
CA GLN A 215 1.93 1.60 -21.24
C GLN A 215 3.37 1.32 -20.80
N LYS A 216 3.70 0.05 -20.59
CA LYS A 216 4.99 -0.39 -20.00
C LYS A 216 6.25 0.16 -20.70
N GLU A 217 6.19 0.35 -22.01
CA GLU A 217 7.35 0.75 -22.83
C GLU A 217 7.66 2.25 -22.71
N THR A 218 6.63 3.07 -22.53
CA THR A 218 6.73 4.53 -22.50
C THR A 218 6.37 5.12 -21.14
N VAL A 219 6.10 4.25 -20.14
CA VAL A 219 5.60 4.61 -18.81
C VAL A 219 6.39 5.72 -18.14
N ALA A 220 7.71 5.68 -18.20
CA ALA A 220 8.55 6.69 -17.57
C ALA A 220 8.40 8.06 -18.24
N CYS A 221 8.33 8.10 -19.57
CA CYS A 221 8.07 9.33 -20.33
C CYS A 221 6.64 9.85 -20.08
N GLN A 222 5.64 8.96 -20.03
CA GLN A 222 4.25 9.35 -19.77
C GLN A 222 4.10 9.93 -18.36
N ILE A 223 4.68 9.30 -17.34
CA ILE A 223 4.67 9.82 -15.96
C ILE A 223 5.39 11.16 -15.90
N SER A 224 6.52 11.30 -16.59
CA SER A 224 7.26 12.56 -16.68
C SER A 224 6.40 13.71 -17.20
N GLN A 225 5.64 13.48 -18.28
CA GLN A 225 4.72 14.45 -18.88
C GLN A 225 3.53 14.79 -17.97
N ILE A 226 3.14 13.88 -17.07
CA ILE A 226 2.12 14.15 -16.05
C ILE A 226 2.68 15.07 -14.95
N LEU A 227 3.89 14.79 -14.47
CA LEU A 227 4.50 15.52 -13.36
C LEU A 227 5.00 16.91 -13.74
N LEU A 228 5.49 17.08 -14.98
CA LEU A 228 6.02 18.32 -15.53
C LEU A 228 5.53 18.52 -16.96
N PRO A 229 4.24 18.86 -17.16
CA PRO A 229 3.66 19.03 -18.49
C PRO A 229 4.28 20.24 -19.21
N SER A 230 4.76 20.03 -20.43
CA SER A 230 5.18 21.08 -21.36
C SER A 230 4.05 21.45 -22.32
N ALA A 231 4.06 22.70 -22.81
CA ALA A 231 3.14 23.16 -23.85
C ALA A 231 3.26 22.37 -25.17
N GLN A 232 4.38 21.67 -25.37
CA GLN A 232 4.66 20.85 -26.55
C GLN A 232 4.27 19.37 -26.37
N ASP A 233 3.83 18.94 -25.18
CA ASP A 233 3.56 17.54 -24.90
C ASP A 233 2.22 17.08 -25.52
N THR A 234 2.30 16.17 -26.50
CA THR A 234 1.16 15.40 -26.97
C THR A 234 1.01 14.13 -26.12
N PHE A 235 0.49 14.30 -24.91
CA PHE A 235 0.20 13.14 -24.06
C PHE A 235 -0.94 12.31 -24.69
N PRO A 236 -0.75 10.98 -24.88
CA PRO A 236 -1.68 10.14 -25.64
C PRO A 236 -2.85 9.70 -24.75
N TRP A 237 -3.81 10.62 -24.52
CA TRP A 237 -4.97 10.40 -23.66
C TRP A 237 -5.91 9.27 -24.15
N ASP A 238 -5.85 8.95 -25.43
CA ASP A 238 -6.68 7.94 -26.11
C ASP A 238 -6.38 6.50 -25.68
N ILE A 239 -5.17 6.23 -25.20
CA ILE A 239 -4.70 4.91 -24.76
C ILE A 239 -4.64 4.76 -23.24
N VAL A 240 -5.08 5.76 -22.49
CA VAL A 240 -5.05 5.80 -21.03
C VAL A 240 -6.42 5.40 -20.45
N PRO A 241 -6.49 4.70 -19.31
CA PRO A 241 -7.76 4.35 -18.69
C PRO A 241 -8.65 5.58 -18.46
N PRO A 242 -9.97 5.51 -18.76
CA PRO A 242 -10.87 6.67 -18.72
C PRO A 242 -10.95 7.39 -17.37
N TRP A 243 -10.59 6.71 -16.30
CA TRP A 243 -10.58 7.28 -14.96
C TRP A 243 -9.40 8.22 -14.74
N LEU A 244 -8.27 8.01 -15.42
CA LEU A 244 -7.09 8.86 -15.30
C LEU A 244 -7.25 10.04 -16.26
N THR A 245 -7.93 11.07 -15.80
CA THR A 245 -8.25 12.26 -16.59
C THR A 245 -7.18 13.35 -16.44
N LYS A 246 -7.16 14.29 -17.40
CA LYS A 246 -6.32 15.49 -17.33
C LYS A 246 -6.50 16.28 -16.04
N ALA A 247 -7.73 16.35 -15.51
CA ALA A 247 -8.03 17.04 -14.27
C ALA A 247 -7.43 16.34 -13.04
N ARG A 248 -7.43 15.00 -13.01
CA ARG A 248 -6.78 14.23 -11.94
C ARG A 248 -5.26 14.33 -12.00
N THR A 249 -4.67 14.18 -13.17
CA THR A 249 -3.21 14.27 -13.34
C THR A 249 -2.66 15.67 -13.07
N ALA A 250 -3.45 16.72 -13.34
CA ALA A 250 -3.05 18.10 -13.04
C ALA A 250 -2.75 18.33 -11.56
N GLN A 251 -3.37 17.55 -10.66
CA GLN A 251 -3.12 17.61 -9.21
C GLN A 251 -1.73 17.10 -8.81
N LEU A 252 -0.99 16.49 -9.74
CA LEU A 252 0.37 15.99 -9.53
C LEU A 252 1.46 16.89 -10.11
N ASN A 253 1.09 17.99 -10.80
CA ASN A 253 2.08 18.87 -11.41
C ASN A 253 2.92 19.52 -10.31
N ILE A 254 4.20 19.14 -10.27
CA ILE A 254 5.18 19.52 -9.24
C ILE A 254 5.33 21.04 -9.13
N GLU A 255 5.15 21.78 -10.22
CA GLU A 255 5.26 23.24 -10.22
C GLU A 255 4.05 23.92 -9.58
N SER A 256 2.87 23.29 -9.68
CA SER A 256 1.58 23.85 -9.24
C SER A 256 1.19 23.50 -7.81
N VAL A 257 1.71 22.40 -7.25
CA VAL A 257 1.39 21.95 -5.89
C VAL A 257 2.22 22.67 -4.82
N SER A 258 1.90 22.43 -3.54
CA SER A 258 2.69 22.95 -2.41
C SER A 258 4.13 22.41 -2.45
N THR A 259 5.08 23.14 -1.85
CA THR A 259 6.51 22.78 -1.89
C THR A 259 6.76 21.36 -1.40
N LEU A 260 6.15 20.97 -0.28
CA LEU A 260 6.29 19.63 0.28
C LEU A 260 5.64 18.55 -0.59
N ALA A 261 4.48 18.83 -1.20
CA ALA A 261 3.85 17.88 -2.12
C ALA A 261 4.70 17.68 -3.38
N GLY A 262 5.23 18.76 -3.96
CA GLY A 262 6.11 18.70 -5.12
C GLY A 262 7.41 17.93 -4.84
N LEU A 263 8.03 18.17 -3.68
CA LEU A 263 9.21 17.41 -3.24
C LEU A 263 8.91 15.93 -2.97
N ALA A 264 7.77 15.62 -2.36
CA ALA A 264 7.33 14.24 -2.14
C ALA A 264 7.05 13.52 -3.45
N MET A 265 6.40 14.18 -4.43
CA MET A 265 6.18 13.64 -5.76
C MET A 265 7.49 13.37 -6.50
N ALA A 266 8.44 14.29 -6.46
CA ALA A 266 9.76 14.07 -7.02
C ALA A 266 10.48 12.89 -6.34
N PHE A 267 10.40 12.80 -5.00
CA PHE A 267 10.95 11.68 -4.24
C PHE A 267 10.32 10.34 -4.66
N GLY A 268 9.00 10.27 -4.74
CA GLY A 268 8.26 9.08 -5.17
C GLY A 268 8.62 8.65 -6.59
N TYR A 269 8.74 9.62 -7.51
CA TYR A 269 9.18 9.35 -8.90
C TYR A 269 10.57 8.72 -8.92
N ILE A 270 11.55 9.34 -8.26
CA ILE A 270 12.93 8.84 -8.22
C ILE A 270 12.99 7.44 -7.61
N ALA A 271 12.24 7.21 -6.53
CA ALA A 271 12.25 5.95 -5.81
C ALA A 271 11.71 4.79 -6.68
N MET A 272 10.56 5.01 -7.34
CA MET A 272 9.80 3.93 -7.99
C MET A 272 10.15 3.71 -9.46
N ILE A 273 10.67 4.72 -10.17
CA ILE A 273 11.10 4.53 -11.56
C ILE A 273 12.39 3.70 -11.60
N ARG A 274 12.43 2.73 -12.52
CA ARG A 274 13.61 1.87 -12.71
C ARG A 274 14.77 2.70 -13.27
N PRO A 275 16.02 2.48 -12.80
CA PRO A 275 17.18 3.25 -13.24
C PRO A 275 17.37 3.29 -14.77
N VAL A 276 17.06 2.18 -15.47
CA VAL A 276 17.17 2.08 -16.94
C VAL A 276 16.32 3.14 -17.67
N TYR A 277 15.23 3.61 -17.06
CA TYR A 277 14.38 4.63 -17.66
C TYR A 277 14.87 6.06 -17.39
N LEU A 278 15.79 6.26 -16.43
CA LEU A 278 16.33 7.58 -16.09
C LEU A 278 17.24 8.14 -17.20
N VAL A 279 17.84 7.24 -17.98
CA VAL A 279 18.72 7.54 -19.12
C VAL A 279 18.01 7.45 -20.46
N GLN A 280 16.67 7.29 -20.48
CA GLN A 280 15.93 7.33 -21.74
C GLN A 280 15.79 8.78 -22.23
N ILE A 281 16.05 8.95 -23.53
CA ILE A 281 15.86 10.20 -24.24
C ILE A 281 14.37 10.35 -24.51
N MET A 282 13.78 11.46 -24.03
CA MET A 282 12.41 11.83 -24.33
C MET A 282 12.27 12.16 -25.84
N PRO A 283 11.04 12.18 -26.39
CA PRO A 283 10.81 12.51 -27.80
C PRO A 283 11.42 13.85 -28.26
N ASN A 284 11.64 14.79 -27.35
CA ASN A 284 12.27 16.08 -27.60
C ASN A 284 13.82 16.06 -27.58
N GLY A 285 14.46 14.89 -27.46
CA GLY A 285 15.91 14.75 -27.42
C GLY A 285 16.55 15.00 -26.04
N CYS A 286 15.76 15.31 -25.01
CA CYS A 286 16.26 15.59 -23.66
C CYS A 286 16.15 14.37 -22.72
N TYR A 287 17.04 14.29 -21.73
CA TYR A 287 16.88 13.37 -20.61
C TYR A 287 15.96 14.00 -19.57
N PHE A 288 14.79 13.43 -19.32
CA PHE A 288 13.85 13.95 -18.32
C PHE A 288 14.55 14.20 -16.98
N TYR A 289 15.32 13.22 -16.55
CA TYR A 289 15.91 13.20 -15.22
C TYR A 289 16.97 14.31 -15.03
N LEU A 290 17.85 14.50 -16.00
CA LEU A 290 18.94 15.49 -15.94
C LEU A 290 18.53 16.88 -16.43
N HIS A 291 17.74 16.96 -17.50
CA HIS A 291 17.44 18.23 -18.17
C HIS A 291 16.13 18.88 -17.70
N MET A 292 15.22 18.12 -17.06
CA MET A 292 13.92 18.65 -16.61
C MET A 292 13.75 18.54 -15.09
N LEU A 293 13.85 17.34 -14.53
CA LEU A 293 13.58 17.10 -13.11
C LEU A 293 14.61 17.78 -12.21
N LEU A 294 15.91 17.59 -12.47
CA LEU A 294 16.97 18.19 -11.65
C LEU A 294 16.92 19.73 -11.65
N PRO A 295 16.82 20.44 -12.80
CA PRO A 295 16.67 21.89 -12.79
C PRO A 295 15.42 22.36 -12.04
N THR A 296 14.31 21.62 -12.16
CA THR A 296 13.09 21.94 -11.43
C THR A 296 13.28 21.77 -9.92
N LEU A 297 13.91 20.68 -9.48
CA LEU A 297 14.28 20.47 -8.08
C LEU A 297 15.17 21.59 -7.55
N VAL A 298 16.22 21.97 -8.28
CA VAL A 298 17.11 23.07 -7.89
C VAL A 298 16.35 24.39 -7.76
N LYS A 299 15.39 24.68 -8.65
CA LYS A 299 14.51 25.85 -8.52
C LYS A 299 13.63 25.77 -7.26
N THR A 300 13.13 24.58 -6.93
CA THR A 300 12.29 24.35 -5.74
C THR A 300 13.04 24.60 -4.42
N LEU A 301 14.37 24.52 -4.39
CA LEU A 301 15.17 24.87 -3.20
C LEU A 301 14.86 26.28 -2.69
N VAL A 302 14.61 27.24 -3.59
CA VAL A 302 14.29 28.63 -3.23
C VAL A 302 12.97 28.72 -2.45
N ARG A 303 12.06 27.76 -2.64
CA ARG A 303 10.77 27.66 -1.93
C ARG A 303 10.87 26.89 -0.59
N CYS A 304 12.03 26.33 -0.25
CA CYS A 304 12.24 25.53 0.97
C CYS A 304 12.61 26.43 2.16
N THR A 305 11.60 27.06 2.75
CA THR A 305 11.78 28.07 3.81
C THR A 305 11.94 27.48 5.21
N ASP A 306 11.41 26.29 5.45
CA ASP A 306 11.37 25.61 6.75
C ASP A 306 12.31 24.39 6.82
N THR A 307 12.58 23.91 8.03
CA THR A 307 13.46 22.75 8.26
C THR A 307 12.93 21.48 7.59
N THR A 308 11.61 21.26 7.60
CA THR A 308 10.98 20.07 7.07
C THR A 308 11.14 19.98 5.55
N SER A 309 10.89 21.08 4.83
CA SER A 309 11.08 21.15 3.37
C SER A 309 12.56 21.01 2.98
N ARG A 310 13.48 21.62 3.73
CA ARG A 310 14.93 21.46 3.50
C ARG A 310 15.41 20.04 3.73
N THR A 311 14.95 19.37 4.79
CA THR A 311 15.27 17.96 5.06
C THR A 311 14.74 17.06 3.95
N LEU A 312 13.50 17.24 3.52
CA LEU A 312 12.92 16.46 2.42
C LEU A 312 13.69 16.71 1.11
N PHE A 313 13.99 17.97 0.78
CA PHE A 313 14.82 18.31 -0.38
C PHE A 313 16.17 17.58 -0.34
N SER A 314 16.86 17.61 0.81
CA SER A 314 18.13 16.89 0.98
C SER A 314 17.96 15.39 0.76
N LYS A 315 16.92 14.76 1.34
CA LYS A 315 16.62 13.33 1.11
C LYS A 315 16.38 13.05 -0.37
N THR A 316 15.63 13.90 -1.07
CA THR A 316 15.31 13.76 -2.50
C THR A 316 16.56 13.88 -3.36
N ILE A 317 17.45 14.85 -3.10
CA ILE A 317 18.72 15.00 -3.82
C ILE A 317 19.68 13.84 -3.52
N SER A 318 19.76 13.38 -2.27
CA SER A 318 20.57 12.21 -1.91
C SER A 318 20.08 10.97 -2.65
N LEU A 319 18.76 10.73 -2.66
CA LEU A 319 18.17 9.62 -3.39
C LEU A 319 18.46 9.74 -4.90
N PHE A 320 18.32 10.94 -5.46
CA PHE A 320 18.65 11.24 -6.86
C PHE A 320 20.07 10.83 -7.21
N ALA A 321 21.05 11.23 -6.39
CA ALA A 321 22.46 10.92 -6.60
C ALA A 321 22.74 9.42 -6.50
N THR A 322 22.16 8.74 -5.50
CA THR A 322 22.38 7.29 -5.29
C THR A 322 21.71 6.39 -6.32
N LYS A 323 20.66 6.87 -7.02
CA LYS A 323 19.97 6.11 -8.07
C LYS A 323 20.68 6.18 -9.43
N LEU A 324 21.54 7.19 -9.63
CA LEU A 324 22.29 7.41 -10.88
C LEU A 324 23.72 6.89 -10.86
N LEU A 325 24.30 6.72 -9.67
CA LEU A 325 25.65 6.18 -9.44
C LEU A 325 25.60 4.67 -9.23
#